data_AF-A0A151HDK2-F1
#
_entry.id   AF-A0A151HDK2-F1
#
_cell.length_a   1.000
_cell.length_b   1.000
_cell.length_c   1.000
_cell.angle_alpha   90.00
_cell.angle_beta   90.00
_cell.angle_gamma   90.00
#
_symmetry.space_group_name_H-M   'P 1'
#
loop_
_entity.id
_entity.type
_entity.pdbx_description
1 polymer ?
#
loop_
_entity_poly.entity_id
_entity_poly.type
_entity_poly.pdbx_seq_one_letter_code
_entity_poly.pdbx_strand_id
1 'polypeptide(L)'
;SLAAYARAKYPASILGAVSSSSPVEASALFQAFDRVVQRVLPAACTAKVKAATAVVERRLFSGEEEAVKVAAKFGCGADVPMKTHDQRVALLYVIADAIAESVQYNRQPTRPWIEEVCACFSETASEREETHDNKGDKREKRDNEEDLVNALAKAVQLMLAKLKMTCKDSNLLQLTDTRLGPQASASARLWTWQSCAEYGYWQVAYKDSVRSHLIDLDWHMRMCNALFPLPSGSKFSTDVVAETNVWSGDKLVAGVGAATNIHFTNGENDPWAPLSVTEVSPVVVDRQGLSSFTIQDGSHCNDFYAYGGTEPVAVTEAKARIQNAIRAWLEDFRERREQQKRKVDPPLTKTFSATSVGGDSEL
;
A
#
# COMPACT_ATOMS: atom_id res chain seq x y z
N SER A 1 3.36 -1.68 8.99
CA SER A 1 2.96 -0.86 10.15
C SER A 1 3.02 -1.65 11.44
N LEU A 2 2.38 -2.82 11.50
CA LEU A 2 2.41 -3.68 12.70
C LEU A 2 3.81 -3.98 13.25
N ALA A 3 4.83 -4.17 12.40
CA ALA A 3 6.21 -4.37 12.86
C ALA A 3 6.75 -3.17 13.67
N ALA A 4 6.53 -1.94 13.18
CA ALA A 4 6.90 -0.72 13.91
C ALA A 4 6.12 -0.59 15.21
N TYR A 5 4.79 -0.80 15.18
CA TYR A 5 3.95 -0.73 16.38
C TYR A 5 4.37 -1.76 17.43
N ALA A 6 4.63 -3.01 17.01
CA ALA A 6 5.04 -4.07 17.90
C ALA A 6 6.39 -3.75 18.57
N ARG A 7 7.36 -3.22 17.81
CA ARG A 7 8.64 -2.77 18.39
C ARG A 7 8.46 -1.61 19.36
N ALA A 8 7.62 -0.63 19.02
CA ALA A 8 7.35 0.52 19.90
C ALA A 8 6.65 0.11 21.21
N LYS A 9 5.67 -0.80 21.16
CA LYS A 9 4.88 -1.22 22.33
C LYS A 9 5.54 -2.31 23.18
N TYR A 10 6.33 -3.20 22.57
CA TYR A 10 6.95 -4.34 23.24
C TYR A 10 8.48 -4.34 23.15
N PRO A 11 9.16 -3.26 23.60
CA PRO A 11 10.58 -3.12 23.35
C PRO A 11 11.46 -4.07 24.17
N ALA A 12 10.93 -4.69 25.21
CA ALA A 12 11.61 -5.73 25.98
C ALA A 12 11.58 -7.10 25.28
N SER A 13 10.62 -7.33 24.39
CA SER A 13 10.39 -8.64 23.74
C SER A 13 10.90 -8.68 22.31
N ILE A 14 10.88 -7.55 21.60
CA ILE A 14 11.25 -7.46 20.18
C ILE A 14 12.48 -6.59 20.06
N LEU A 15 13.63 -7.12 19.66
CA LEU A 15 14.89 -6.35 19.64
C LEU A 15 14.90 -5.17 18.66
N GLY A 16 14.30 -5.36 17.48
CA GLY A 16 14.19 -4.36 16.43
C GLY A 16 13.16 -4.78 15.39
N ALA A 17 12.78 -3.87 14.49
CA ALA A 17 11.79 -4.11 13.46
C ALA A 17 12.17 -3.49 12.12
N VAL A 18 11.85 -4.21 11.05
CA VAL A 18 11.87 -3.67 9.69
C VAL A 18 10.43 -3.32 9.32
N SER A 19 10.20 -2.06 8.98
CA SER A 19 8.89 -1.54 8.62
C SER A 19 8.92 -1.08 7.17
N SER A 20 8.75 -2.04 6.24
CA SER A 20 8.69 -1.76 4.81
C SER A 20 7.31 -1.26 4.39
N SER A 21 7.31 -0.17 3.62
CA SER A 21 6.17 0.44 2.94
C SER A 21 4.94 0.56 3.84
N SER A 22 5.18 1.02 5.06
CA SER A 22 4.22 0.89 6.16
C SER A 22 3.42 2.17 6.38
N PRO A 23 2.14 2.25 6.02
CA PRO A 23 1.30 3.37 6.43
C PRO A 23 1.12 3.32 7.95
N VAL A 24 1.86 4.14 8.69
CA VAL A 24 1.79 4.20 10.17
C VAL A 24 0.78 5.25 10.65
N GLU A 25 0.44 6.20 9.78
CA GLU A 25 -0.61 7.18 10.00
C GLU A 25 -1.91 6.69 9.36
N ALA A 26 -2.93 6.42 10.18
CA ALA A 26 -4.30 6.17 9.76
C ALA A 26 -4.92 7.44 9.14
N SER A 27 -5.74 7.30 8.09
CA SER A 27 -6.28 8.46 7.36
C SER A 27 -7.61 8.15 6.68
N ALA A 28 -8.68 8.79 7.16
CA ALA A 28 -10.03 8.75 6.61
C ALA A 28 -10.16 9.32 5.18
N LEU A 29 -9.30 10.26 4.80
CA LEU A 29 -9.39 11.04 3.56
C LEU A 29 -8.08 10.95 2.78
N PHE A 30 -7.73 9.75 2.31
CA PHE A 30 -6.41 9.49 1.75
C PHE A 30 -6.27 9.88 0.27
N GLN A 31 -6.37 11.18 -0.03
CA GLN A 31 -6.23 11.71 -1.39
C GLN A 31 -4.82 11.59 -1.96
N ALA A 32 -3.79 11.56 -1.11
CA ALA A 32 -2.40 11.53 -1.55
C ALA A 32 -2.05 10.23 -2.29
N PHE A 33 -2.78 9.14 -2.03
CA PHE A 33 -2.63 7.88 -2.75
C PHE A 33 -2.75 8.06 -4.26
N ASP A 34 -3.88 8.62 -4.73
CA ASP A 34 -4.12 8.83 -6.15
C ASP A 34 -3.23 9.91 -6.76
N ARG A 35 -2.70 10.85 -5.94
CA ARG A 35 -1.69 11.81 -6.42
C ARG A 35 -0.40 11.10 -6.80
N VAL A 36 0.03 10.11 -6.02
CA VAL A 36 1.19 9.28 -6.35
C VAL A 36 0.90 8.43 -7.58
N VAL A 37 -0.26 7.76 -7.65
CA VAL A 37 -0.67 6.97 -8.83
C VAL A 37 -0.58 7.82 -10.11
N GLN A 38 -1.17 9.02 -10.09
CA GLN A 38 -1.14 9.92 -11.25
C GLN A 38 0.27 10.44 -11.58
N ARG A 39 1.11 10.69 -10.58
CA ARG A 39 2.51 11.13 -10.77
C ARG A 39 3.34 10.06 -11.47
N VAL A 40 3.13 8.80 -11.10
CA VAL A 40 3.93 7.67 -11.59
C VAL A 40 3.47 7.22 -12.97
N LEU A 41 2.17 7.28 -13.27
CA LEU A 41 1.65 6.96 -14.60
C LEU A 41 2.17 7.97 -15.66
N PRO A 42 2.59 7.51 -16.85
CA PRO A 42 2.95 8.39 -17.95
C PRO A 42 1.81 9.36 -18.31
N ALA A 43 2.11 10.63 -18.56
CA ALA A 43 1.10 11.67 -18.76
C ALA A 43 0.05 11.34 -19.85
N ALA A 44 0.49 10.74 -20.97
CA ALA A 44 -0.41 10.31 -22.05
C ALA A 44 -1.35 9.16 -21.60
N CYS A 45 -0.84 8.23 -20.81
CA CYS A 45 -1.62 7.14 -20.24
C CYS A 45 -2.63 7.67 -19.22
N THR A 46 -2.21 8.54 -18.31
CA THR A 46 -3.07 9.26 -17.36
C THR A 46 -4.24 9.96 -18.06
N ALA A 47 -3.97 10.70 -19.14
CA ALA A 47 -5.00 11.40 -19.89
C ALA A 47 -6.06 10.43 -20.47
N LYS A 48 -5.61 9.30 -21.01
CA LYS A 48 -6.51 8.28 -21.58
C LYS A 48 -7.31 7.55 -20.50
N VAL A 49 -6.71 7.21 -19.35
CA VAL A 49 -7.42 6.64 -18.21
C VAL A 49 -8.52 7.58 -17.71
N LYS A 50 -8.21 8.88 -17.56
CA LYS A 50 -9.20 9.89 -17.15
C LYS A 50 -10.34 10.02 -18.15
N ALA A 51 -10.01 10.10 -19.44
CA ALA A 51 -11.02 10.19 -20.49
C ALA A 51 -11.93 8.96 -20.52
N ALA A 52 -11.35 7.76 -20.46
CA ALA A 52 -12.10 6.51 -20.44
C ALA A 52 -12.99 6.39 -19.19
N THR A 53 -12.46 6.75 -18.01
CA THR A 53 -13.23 6.74 -16.75
C THR A 53 -14.43 7.68 -16.81
N ALA A 54 -14.27 8.88 -17.37
CA ALA A 54 -15.38 9.82 -17.56
C ALA A 54 -16.47 9.27 -18.49
N VAL A 55 -16.10 8.55 -19.56
CA VAL A 55 -17.05 7.88 -20.46
C VAL A 55 -17.78 6.75 -19.73
N VAL A 56 -17.05 5.90 -19.00
CA VAL A 56 -17.63 4.80 -18.21
C VAL A 56 -18.63 5.33 -17.20
N GLU A 57 -18.25 6.31 -16.38
CA GLU A 57 -19.12 6.93 -15.39
C GLU A 57 -20.43 7.40 -16.03
N ARG A 58 -20.33 8.21 -17.09
CA ARG A 58 -21.51 8.71 -17.80
C ARG A 58 -22.42 7.59 -18.32
N ARG A 59 -21.85 6.50 -18.86
CA ARG A 59 -22.64 5.36 -19.38
C ARG A 59 -23.27 4.54 -18.26
N LEU A 60 -22.57 4.29 -17.15
CA LEU A 60 -23.10 3.59 -15.98
C LEU A 60 -24.34 4.30 -15.41
N PHE A 61 -24.39 5.62 -15.42
CA PHE A 61 -25.53 6.38 -14.88
C PHE A 61 -26.62 6.72 -15.92
N SER A 62 -26.49 6.27 -17.17
CA SER A 62 -27.48 6.53 -18.23
C SER A 62 -28.73 5.63 -18.17
N GLY A 63 -28.60 4.42 -17.59
CA GLY A 63 -29.70 3.45 -17.47
C GLY A 63 -29.20 2.09 -17.00
N GLU A 64 -30.07 1.26 -16.42
CA GLU A 64 -29.68 -0.06 -15.88
C GLU A 64 -29.15 -1.00 -16.97
N GLU A 65 -29.80 -1.04 -18.14
CA GLU A 65 -29.38 -1.90 -19.25
C GLU A 65 -27.96 -1.54 -19.74
N GLU A 66 -27.68 -0.24 -19.90
CA GLU A 66 -26.35 0.24 -20.31
C GLU A 66 -25.32 -0.03 -19.19
N ALA A 67 -25.69 0.14 -17.93
CA ALA A 67 -24.81 -0.15 -16.81
C ALA A 67 -24.36 -1.61 -16.79
N VAL A 68 -25.29 -2.55 -17.02
CA VAL A 68 -24.98 -3.99 -17.13
C VAL A 68 -24.08 -4.28 -18.33
N LYS A 69 -24.35 -3.66 -19.49
CA LYS A 69 -23.51 -3.82 -20.70
C LYS A 69 -22.07 -3.32 -20.47
N VAL A 70 -21.92 -2.15 -19.84
CA VAL A 70 -20.60 -1.59 -19.50
C VAL A 70 -19.90 -2.50 -18.50
N ALA A 71 -20.56 -2.91 -17.41
CA ALA A 71 -20.00 -3.79 -16.40
C ALA A 71 -19.47 -5.11 -16.97
N ALA A 72 -20.21 -5.71 -17.92
CA ALA A 72 -19.78 -6.94 -18.60
C ALA A 72 -18.43 -6.79 -19.33
N LYS A 73 -18.12 -5.60 -19.88
CA LYS A 73 -16.81 -5.33 -20.50
C LYS A 73 -15.67 -5.44 -19.50
N PHE A 74 -15.90 -5.13 -18.23
CA PHE A 74 -14.89 -5.21 -17.16
C PHE A 74 -14.80 -6.61 -16.52
N GLY A 75 -15.49 -7.61 -17.07
CA GLY A 75 -15.54 -8.96 -16.51
C GLY A 75 -16.48 -9.09 -15.30
N CYS A 76 -17.36 -8.11 -15.09
CA CYS A 76 -18.40 -8.18 -14.06
C CYS A 76 -19.65 -8.84 -14.66
N GLY A 77 -19.90 -10.09 -14.29
CA GLY A 77 -21.03 -10.87 -14.78
C GLY A 77 -22.36 -10.49 -14.13
N ALA A 78 -23.41 -11.28 -14.43
CA ALA A 78 -24.75 -11.09 -13.87
C ALA A 78 -24.80 -11.26 -12.34
N ASP A 79 -23.77 -11.85 -11.73
CA ASP A 79 -23.59 -12.00 -10.30
C ASP A 79 -23.11 -10.72 -9.60
N VAL A 80 -22.77 -9.67 -10.36
CA VAL A 80 -22.44 -8.33 -9.84
C VAL A 80 -23.53 -7.33 -10.29
N PRO A 81 -24.52 -7.03 -9.42
CA PRO A 81 -25.66 -6.18 -9.79
C PRO A 81 -25.27 -4.72 -10.03
N MET A 82 -25.95 -4.04 -10.96
CA MET A 82 -25.74 -2.63 -11.35
C MET A 82 -27.00 -1.75 -11.17
N LYS A 83 -27.90 -2.15 -10.27
CA LYS A 83 -29.23 -1.54 -10.12
C LYS A 83 -29.17 -0.21 -9.40
N THR A 84 -28.48 -0.20 -8.26
CA THR A 84 -28.42 0.96 -7.37
C THR A 84 -27.25 1.88 -7.73
N HIS A 85 -27.31 3.12 -7.26
CA HIS A 85 -26.22 4.07 -7.39
C HIS A 85 -24.91 3.50 -6.81
N ASP A 86 -24.94 3.02 -5.58
CA ASP A 86 -23.73 2.53 -4.90
C ASP A 86 -23.13 1.28 -5.56
N GLN A 87 -23.95 0.42 -6.19
CA GLN A 87 -23.48 -0.70 -7.00
C GLN A 87 -22.68 -0.25 -8.23
N ARG A 88 -23.12 0.82 -8.89
CA ARG A 88 -22.40 1.41 -10.05
C ARG A 88 -21.12 2.09 -9.61
N VAL A 89 -21.12 2.76 -8.46
CA VAL A 89 -19.89 3.33 -7.87
C VAL A 89 -18.91 2.22 -7.45
N ALA A 90 -19.40 1.07 -6.96
CA ALA A 90 -18.53 -0.06 -6.64
C ALA A 90 -17.79 -0.62 -7.86
N LEU A 91 -18.37 -0.54 -9.06
CA LEU A 91 -17.64 -0.83 -10.30
C LEU A 91 -16.56 0.20 -10.59
N LEU A 92 -16.85 1.49 -10.40
CA LEU A 92 -15.83 2.53 -10.54
C LEU A 92 -14.67 2.33 -9.56
N TYR A 93 -14.96 1.83 -8.34
CA TYR A 93 -13.93 1.44 -7.38
C TYR A 93 -13.04 0.33 -7.94
N VAL A 94 -13.62 -0.77 -8.46
CA VAL A 94 -12.86 -1.87 -9.08
C VAL A 94 -11.94 -1.36 -10.20
N ILE A 95 -12.44 -0.46 -11.05
CA ILE A 95 -11.67 0.13 -12.14
C ILE A 95 -10.50 0.96 -11.61
N ALA A 96 -10.75 1.83 -10.63
CA ALA A 96 -9.73 2.68 -10.05
C ALA A 96 -8.65 1.86 -9.32
N ASP A 97 -9.05 0.83 -8.59
CA ASP A 97 -8.13 -0.04 -7.83
C ASP A 97 -7.21 -0.82 -8.78
N ALA A 98 -7.75 -1.40 -9.86
CA ALA A 98 -6.95 -2.11 -10.85
C ALA A 98 -5.84 -1.22 -11.46
N ILE A 99 -6.14 0.04 -11.77
CA ILE A 99 -5.12 0.99 -12.26
C ILE A 99 -4.10 1.32 -11.17
N ALA A 100 -4.55 1.56 -9.94
CA ALA A 100 -3.65 1.86 -8.82
C ALA A 100 -2.73 0.67 -8.46
N GLU A 101 -3.25 -0.56 -8.52
CA GLU A 101 -2.50 -1.79 -8.26
C GLU A 101 -1.37 -2.01 -9.27
N SER A 102 -1.53 -1.52 -10.51
CA SER A 102 -0.45 -1.53 -11.50
C SER A 102 0.75 -0.71 -11.03
N VAL A 103 0.51 0.41 -10.34
CA VAL A 103 1.54 1.28 -9.75
C VAL A 103 2.05 0.68 -8.44
N GLN A 104 1.16 0.30 -7.53
CA GLN A 104 1.48 -0.20 -6.20
C GLN A 104 2.35 -1.46 -6.26
N TYR A 105 2.09 -2.37 -7.19
CA TYR A 105 2.79 -3.65 -7.30
C TYR A 105 3.74 -3.75 -8.50
N ASN A 106 4.06 -2.62 -9.14
CA ASN A 106 5.09 -2.55 -10.17
C ASN A 106 6.45 -2.98 -9.59
N ARG A 107 7.22 -3.79 -10.35
CA ARG A 107 8.56 -4.24 -9.94
C ARG A 107 9.46 -4.45 -11.14
N GLN A 108 10.03 -3.37 -11.67
CA GLN A 108 10.95 -3.45 -12.80
C GLN A 108 12.22 -4.27 -12.45
N PRO A 109 12.75 -5.12 -13.35
CA PRO A 109 12.20 -5.49 -14.66
C PRO A 109 11.19 -6.66 -14.62
N THR A 110 11.00 -7.29 -13.46
CA THR A 110 10.23 -8.55 -13.32
C THR A 110 8.71 -8.42 -13.48
N ARG A 111 8.14 -7.24 -13.22
CA ARG A 111 6.71 -6.91 -13.30
C ARG A 111 6.54 -5.46 -13.78
N PRO A 112 6.64 -5.19 -15.10
CA PRO A 112 6.46 -3.88 -15.69
C PRO A 112 4.97 -3.57 -15.91
N TRP A 113 4.17 -3.62 -14.84
CA TRP A 113 2.71 -3.58 -14.95
C TRP A 113 2.18 -2.21 -15.36
N ILE A 114 2.90 -1.13 -15.03
CA ILE A 114 2.56 0.21 -15.51
C ILE A 114 2.62 0.24 -17.04
N GLU A 115 3.69 -0.29 -17.63
CA GLU A 115 3.89 -0.32 -19.08
C GLU A 115 2.85 -1.23 -19.76
N GLU A 116 2.58 -2.40 -19.19
CA GLU A 116 1.55 -3.33 -19.72
C GLU A 116 0.14 -2.71 -19.70
N VAL A 117 -0.24 -2.03 -18.61
CA VAL A 117 -1.52 -1.30 -18.51
C VAL A 117 -1.58 -0.17 -19.52
N CYS A 118 -0.53 0.64 -19.62
CA CYS A 118 -0.51 1.78 -20.54
C CYS A 118 -0.49 1.35 -22.02
N ALA A 119 0.09 0.18 -22.34
CA ALA A 119 0.07 -0.37 -23.69
C ALA A 119 -1.36 -0.71 -24.17
N CYS A 120 -2.29 -1.02 -23.27
CA CYS A 120 -3.71 -1.26 -23.61
C CYS A 120 -4.37 -0.06 -24.29
N PHE A 121 -3.82 1.15 -24.08
CA PHE A 121 -4.32 2.39 -24.65
C PHE A 121 -3.59 2.82 -25.93
N SER A 122 -2.54 2.12 -26.36
CA SER A 122 -1.73 2.48 -27.53
C SER A 122 -2.27 1.88 -28.83
N GLU A 123 -2.96 0.74 -28.76
CA GLU A 123 -3.51 0.03 -29.93
C GLU A 123 -4.70 0.76 -30.59
N THR A 124 -5.33 1.71 -29.91
CA THR A 124 -6.51 2.44 -30.40
C THR A 124 -6.20 3.52 -31.44
N ALA A 125 -4.92 3.83 -31.68
CA ALA A 125 -4.51 4.91 -32.59
C ALA A 125 -4.06 4.42 -33.99
N SER A 126 -3.79 3.13 -34.21
CA SER A 126 -3.07 2.66 -35.41
C SER A 126 -3.94 2.17 -36.57
N GLU A 127 -5.28 2.20 -36.49
CA GLU A 127 -6.14 1.56 -37.51
C GLU A 127 -7.11 2.48 -38.26
N ARG A 128 -6.97 3.82 -38.19
CA ARG A 128 -7.87 4.72 -38.94
C ARG A 128 -7.11 5.58 -39.96
N GLU A 129 -6.99 5.06 -41.18
CA GLU A 129 -6.83 5.90 -42.37
C GLU A 129 -8.12 6.75 -42.55
N GLU A 130 -7.94 8.06 -42.62
CA GLU A 130 -8.99 9.07 -42.63
C GLU A 130 -9.86 8.98 -43.90
N THR A 131 -11.18 8.79 -43.72
CA THR A 131 -12.16 9.14 -44.75
C THR A 131 -13.13 10.17 -44.16
N HIS A 132 -12.87 11.43 -44.49
CA HIS A 132 -13.68 12.58 -44.07
C HIS A 132 -15.06 12.57 -44.76
N ASP A 133 -16.13 12.43 -43.99
CA ASP A 133 -17.48 12.85 -44.43
C ASP A 133 -18.26 13.50 -43.28
N ASN A 134 -18.91 14.63 -43.56
CA ASN A 134 -19.40 15.61 -42.56
C ASN A 134 -20.69 15.19 -41.81
N LYS A 135 -21.18 13.95 -42.02
CA LYS A 135 -22.17 13.28 -41.14
C LYS A 135 -21.51 12.35 -40.11
N GLY A 136 -20.18 12.22 -40.16
CA GLY A 136 -19.36 11.27 -39.39
C GLY A 136 -19.10 11.65 -37.93
N ASP A 137 -19.18 12.93 -37.55
CA ASP A 137 -18.67 13.44 -36.26
C ASP A 137 -19.30 12.76 -35.01
N LYS A 138 -20.63 12.55 -34.99
CA LYS A 138 -21.29 11.84 -33.87
C LYS A 138 -20.96 10.34 -33.82
N ARG A 139 -20.77 9.71 -34.97
CA ARG A 139 -20.44 8.28 -35.08
C ARG A 139 -18.99 8.07 -34.70
N GLU A 140 -18.10 8.87 -35.26
CA GLU A 140 -16.66 8.89 -34.96
C GLU A 140 -16.40 9.19 -33.48
N LYS A 141 -17.12 10.14 -32.88
CA LYS A 141 -17.05 10.40 -31.43
C LYS A 141 -17.50 9.18 -30.61
N ARG A 142 -18.60 8.52 -31.01
CA ARG A 142 -19.08 7.32 -30.33
C ARG A 142 -18.09 6.15 -30.45
N ASP A 143 -17.48 6.00 -31.62
CA ASP A 143 -16.47 4.98 -31.89
C ASP A 143 -15.19 5.26 -31.08
N ASN A 144 -14.75 6.53 -30.97
CA ASN A 144 -13.62 6.91 -30.10
C ASN A 144 -13.90 6.66 -28.61
N GLU A 145 -15.12 6.94 -28.13
CA GLU A 145 -15.49 6.65 -26.75
C GLU A 145 -15.57 5.14 -26.48
N GLU A 146 -16.02 4.35 -27.45
CA GLU A 146 -16.05 2.88 -27.36
C GLU A 146 -14.62 2.31 -27.24
N ASP A 147 -13.68 2.83 -28.04
CA ASP A 147 -12.27 2.43 -27.99
C ASP A 147 -11.62 2.74 -26.64
N LEU A 148 -11.93 3.91 -26.05
CA LEU A 148 -11.47 4.29 -24.71
C LEU A 148 -12.00 3.32 -23.64
N VAL A 149 -13.29 2.97 -23.70
CA VAL A 149 -13.90 2.01 -22.76
C VAL A 149 -13.29 0.62 -22.92
N ASN A 150 -13.09 0.16 -24.16
CA ASN A 150 -12.50 -1.14 -24.44
C ASN A 150 -11.03 -1.22 -23.97
N ALA A 151 -10.25 -0.16 -24.17
CA ALA A 151 -8.87 -0.06 -23.70
C ALA A 151 -8.79 -0.11 -22.16
N LEU A 152 -9.66 0.64 -21.47
CA LEU A 152 -9.72 0.62 -20.00
C LEU A 152 -10.19 -0.75 -19.48
N ALA A 153 -11.19 -1.36 -20.13
CA ALA A 153 -11.64 -2.71 -19.81
C ALA A 153 -10.52 -3.74 -19.97
N LYS A 154 -9.73 -3.67 -21.05
CA LYS A 154 -8.55 -4.52 -21.27
C LYS A 154 -7.52 -4.36 -20.16
N ALA A 155 -7.21 -3.12 -19.77
CA ALA A 155 -6.30 -2.83 -18.66
C ALA A 155 -6.79 -3.41 -17.32
N VAL A 156 -8.07 -3.25 -16.99
CA VAL A 156 -8.66 -3.79 -15.76
C VAL A 156 -8.65 -5.32 -15.77
N GLN A 157 -9.06 -5.96 -16.87
CA GLN A 157 -9.04 -7.42 -16.97
C GLN A 157 -7.61 -7.99 -16.90
N LEU A 158 -6.63 -7.31 -17.49
CA LEU A 158 -5.22 -7.66 -17.36
C LEU A 158 -4.81 -7.69 -15.88
N MET A 159 -5.12 -6.63 -15.12
CA MET A 159 -4.75 -6.54 -13.71
C MET A 159 -5.45 -7.58 -12.85
N LEU A 160 -6.77 -7.77 -13.03
CA LEU A 160 -7.52 -8.84 -12.38
C LEU A 160 -6.89 -10.22 -12.64
N ALA A 161 -6.49 -10.50 -13.89
CA ALA A 161 -5.81 -11.75 -14.23
C ALA A 161 -4.43 -11.89 -13.56
N LYS A 162 -3.62 -10.83 -13.54
CA LYS A 162 -2.29 -10.81 -12.89
C LYS A 162 -2.39 -11.04 -11.38
N LEU A 163 -3.43 -10.51 -10.75
CA LEU A 163 -3.73 -10.66 -9.33
C LEU A 163 -4.51 -11.94 -8.99
N LYS A 164 -4.96 -12.68 -10.02
CA LYS A 164 -5.81 -13.88 -9.89
C LYS A 164 -7.11 -13.59 -9.14
N MET A 165 -7.72 -12.46 -9.45
CA MET A 165 -8.97 -11.98 -8.87
C MET A 165 -10.04 -11.87 -9.96
N THR A 166 -11.30 -11.90 -9.53
CA THR A 166 -12.43 -11.55 -10.39
C THR A 166 -12.91 -10.12 -10.09
N CYS A 167 -13.76 -9.57 -10.97
CA CYS A 167 -14.44 -8.30 -10.66
C CYS A 167 -15.20 -8.41 -9.33
N LYS A 168 -15.83 -9.56 -9.07
CA LYS A 168 -16.56 -9.82 -7.83
C LYS A 168 -15.66 -9.80 -6.60
N ASP A 169 -14.47 -10.40 -6.67
CA ASP A 169 -13.52 -10.39 -5.54
C ASP A 169 -13.01 -8.99 -5.20
N SER A 170 -12.98 -8.09 -6.17
CA SER A 170 -12.50 -6.70 -6.02
C SER A 170 -13.62 -5.70 -5.74
N ASN A 171 -14.88 -6.12 -5.80
CA ASN A 171 -16.04 -5.25 -5.61
C ASN A 171 -16.45 -5.21 -4.14
N LEU A 172 -16.31 -4.05 -3.48
CA LEU A 172 -16.57 -3.92 -2.05
C LEU A 172 -17.95 -4.44 -1.64
N LEU A 173 -19.02 -4.16 -2.40
CA LEU A 173 -20.38 -4.63 -2.08
C LEU A 173 -20.58 -6.14 -2.24
N GLN A 174 -19.64 -6.85 -2.85
CA GLN A 174 -19.70 -8.30 -3.02
C GLN A 174 -18.93 -9.06 -1.93
N LEU A 175 -18.30 -8.36 -0.99
CA LEU A 175 -17.58 -8.94 0.14
C LEU A 175 -18.51 -9.42 1.28
N THR A 176 -19.59 -10.11 0.91
CA THR A 176 -20.65 -10.53 1.85
C THR A 176 -20.39 -11.91 2.46
N ASP A 177 -19.54 -12.74 1.85
CA ASP A 177 -19.20 -14.06 2.38
C ASP A 177 -18.33 -13.92 3.64
N THR A 178 -18.81 -14.43 4.77
CA THR A 178 -18.13 -14.34 6.06
C THR A 178 -17.23 -15.54 6.35
N ARG A 179 -17.15 -16.52 5.44
CA ARG A 179 -16.30 -17.71 5.62
C ARG A 179 -14.83 -17.35 5.42
N LEU A 180 -14.00 -17.80 6.35
CA LEU A 180 -12.55 -17.73 6.21
C LEU A 180 -12.09 -18.77 5.19
N GLY A 181 -11.07 -18.43 4.41
CA GLY A 181 -10.45 -19.33 3.45
C GLY A 181 -9.40 -18.63 2.58
N PRO A 182 -8.83 -19.35 1.59
CA PRO A 182 -7.74 -18.86 0.76
C PRO A 182 -8.19 -17.89 -0.35
N GLN A 183 -9.49 -17.64 -0.51
CA GLN A 183 -10.03 -16.77 -1.53
C GLN A 183 -9.67 -15.30 -1.28
N ALA A 184 -9.36 -14.56 -2.34
CA ALA A 184 -8.96 -13.15 -2.26
C ALA A 184 -10.02 -12.29 -1.55
N SER A 185 -11.30 -12.57 -1.79
CA SER A 185 -12.45 -11.90 -1.16
C SER A 185 -12.48 -12.05 0.37
N ALA A 186 -11.95 -13.13 0.95
CA ALA A 186 -11.89 -13.28 2.41
C ALA A 186 -10.89 -12.29 3.02
N SER A 187 -9.69 -12.18 2.43
CA SER A 187 -8.68 -11.20 2.84
C SER A 187 -9.16 -9.77 2.62
N ALA A 188 -9.79 -9.48 1.47
CA ALA A 188 -10.35 -8.16 1.17
C ALA A 188 -11.44 -7.77 2.18
N ARG A 189 -12.32 -8.71 2.57
CA ARG A 189 -13.36 -8.44 3.57
C ARG A 189 -12.77 -8.11 4.94
N LEU A 190 -11.77 -8.86 5.39
CA LEU A 190 -11.08 -8.61 6.66
C LEU A 190 -10.37 -7.25 6.66
N TRP A 191 -9.67 -6.92 5.57
CA TRP A 191 -9.04 -5.61 5.39
C TRP A 191 -10.05 -4.47 5.39
N THR A 192 -11.20 -4.66 4.73
CA THR A 192 -12.29 -3.69 4.70
C THR A 192 -12.85 -3.47 6.11
N TRP A 193 -13.03 -4.54 6.90
CA TRP A 193 -13.46 -4.40 8.31
C TRP A 193 -12.47 -3.56 9.12
N GLN A 194 -11.16 -3.84 9.03
CA GLN A 194 -10.15 -3.06 9.75
C GLN A 194 -10.11 -1.60 9.29
N SER A 195 -10.33 -1.35 8.00
CA SER A 195 -10.42 0.01 7.48
C SER A 195 -11.67 0.74 8.00
N CYS A 196 -12.82 0.05 8.11
CA CYS A 196 -14.04 0.62 8.70
C CYS A 196 -13.93 0.87 10.21
N ALA A 197 -13.28 -0.04 10.94
CA ALA A 197 -13.26 -0.01 12.40
C ALA A 197 -12.07 0.73 13.00
N GLU A 198 -10.97 0.91 12.26
CA GLU A 198 -9.71 1.46 12.79
C GLU A 198 -9.07 2.47 11.82
N TYR A 199 -8.60 2.02 10.66
CA TYR A 199 -7.61 2.80 9.90
C TYR A 199 -8.18 3.89 8.99
N GLY A 200 -9.40 3.70 8.51
CA GLY A 200 -10.07 4.60 7.59
C GLY A 200 -9.35 4.84 6.26
N TYR A 201 -8.40 4.00 5.82
CA TYR A 201 -7.53 4.15 4.62
C TYR A 201 -8.24 4.29 3.26
N TRP A 202 -9.29 5.11 3.18
CA TRP A 202 -10.13 5.32 2.04
C TRP A 202 -9.40 6.19 1.04
N GLN A 203 -9.06 5.59 -0.11
CA GLN A 203 -8.52 6.33 -1.23
C GLN A 203 -9.67 7.07 -1.91
N VAL A 204 -9.78 8.36 -1.57
CA VAL A 204 -10.82 9.24 -2.09
C VAL A 204 -10.25 10.13 -3.18
N ALA A 205 -11.05 10.40 -4.20
CA ALA A 205 -10.62 11.26 -5.31
C ALA A 205 -10.33 12.69 -4.83
N TYR A 206 -9.30 13.31 -5.41
CA TYR A 206 -9.07 14.75 -5.36
C TYR A 206 -9.49 15.37 -6.70
N LYS A 207 -9.63 16.71 -6.77
CA LYS A 207 -10.19 17.48 -7.91
C LYS A 207 -9.83 16.94 -9.32
N ASP A 208 -8.58 16.55 -9.54
CA ASP A 208 -8.08 16.11 -10.85
C ASP A 208 -7.66 14.65 -10.89
N SER A 209 -8.19 13.79 -10.01
CA SER A 209 -7.82 12.38 -9.91
C SER A 209 -8.11 11.56 -11.18
N VAL A 210 -7.40 10.44 -11.31
CA VAL A 210 -7.73 9.35 -12.24
C VAL A 210 -8.91 8.51 -11.74
N ARG A 211 -9.18 8.54 -10.43
CA ARG A 211 -10.34 7.91 -9.78
C ARG A 211 -11.57 8.80 -9.93
N SER A 212 -12.75 8.17 -10.05
CA SER A 212 -14.02 8.89 -10.06
C SER A 212 -14.28 9.63 -8.74
N HIS A 213 -14.83 10.85 -8.84
CA HIS A 213 -15.27 11.66 -7.70
C HIS A 213 -16.42 11.06 -6.90
N LEU A 214 -17.13 10.09 -7.48
CA LEU A 214 -18.20 9.37 -6.80
C LEU A 214 -17.66 8.40 -5.73
N ILE A 215 -16.36 8.10 -5.76
CA ILE A 215 -15.65 7.32 -4.74
C ILE A 215 -15.16 8.30 -3.66
N ASP A 216 -16.12 8.84 -2.92
CA ASP A 216 -15.90 9.76 -1.81
C ASP A 216 -15.95 9.06 -0.44
N LEU A 217 -15.70 9.81 0.63
CA LEU A 217 -15.75 9.25 1.99
C LEU A 217 -17.15 8.74 2.33
N ASP A 218 -18.20 9.49 1.97
CA ASP A 218 -19.58 9.12 2.29
C ASP A 218 -19.97 7.78 1.66
N TRP A 219 -19.51 7.52 0.43
CA TRP A 219 -19.68 6.24 -0.23
C TRP A 219 -18.98 5.13 0.54
N HIS A 220 -17.70 5.28 0.92
CA HIS A 220 -17.00 4.28 1.72
C HIS A 220 -17.72 4.00 3.05
N MET A 221 -18.20 5.03 3.74
CA MET A 221 -18.97 4.87 4.97
C MET A 221 -20.30 4.12 4.74
N ARG A 222 -20.99 4.36 3.61
CA ARG A 222 -22.16 3.56 3.23
C ARG A 222 -21.77 2.09 2.98
N MET A 223 -20.62 1.82 2.35
CA MET A 223 -20.16 0.45 2.11
C MET A 223 -19.85 -0.28 3.42
N CYS A 224 -19.17 0.38 4.37
CA CYS A 224 -18.94 -0.15 5.71
C CYS A 224 -20.23 -0.55 6.41
N ASN A 225 -21.23 0.35 6.42
CA ASN A 225 -22.51 0.10 7.07
C ASN A 225 -23.36 -0.98 6.37
N ALA A 226 -23.22 -1.12 5.05
CA ALA A 226 -23.88 -2.17 4.28
C ALA A 226 -23.26 -3.56 4.51
N LEU A 227 -21.93 -3.64 4.59
CA LEU A 227 -21.20 -4.89 4.75
C LEU A 227 -21.17 -5.40 6.19
N PHE A 228 -21.14 -4.48 7.16
CA PHE A 228 -20.98 -4.81 8.56
C PHE A 228 -22.04 -4.09 9.41
N PRO A 229 -23.30 -4.57 9.40
CA PRO A 229 -24.36 -3.96 10.20
C PRO A 229 -24.00 -4.04 11.70
N LEU A 230 -24.03 -2.89 12.37
CA LEU A 230 -23.71 -2.78 13.79
C LEU A 230 -24.99 -2.87 14.66
N PRO A 231 -24.87 -3.28 15.94
CA PRO A 231 -26.00 -3.36 16.85
C PRO A 231 -26.75 -2.03 16.99
N SER A 232 -28.07 -2.14 17.20
CA SER A 232 -28.96 -1.00 17.48
C SER A 232 -28.98 0.08 16.38
N GLY A 233 -28.58 -0.25 15.15
CA GLY A 233 -28.56 0.70 14.02
C GLY A 233 -27.42 1.72 14.10
N SER A 234 -26.42 1.47 14.94
CA SER A 234 -25.19 2.28 15.00
C SER A 234 -24.50 2.29 13.65
N LYS A 235 -23.77 3.36 13.36
CA LYS A 235 -23.02 3.51 12.10
C LYS A 235 -21.55 3.69 12.37
N PHE A 236 -20.72 3.25 11.43
CA PHE A 236 -19.31 3.60 11.46
C PHE A 236 -19.12 5.11 11.37
N SER A 237 -18.11 5.61 12.07
CA SER A 237 -17.65 7.00 12.06
C SER A 237 -16.15 7.02 11.79
N THR A 238 -15.63 8.14 11.30
CA THR A 238 -14.19 8.35 11.13
C THR A 238 -13.47 8.70 12.43
N ASP A 239 -14.18 8.88 13.54
CA ASP A 239 -13.57 9.20 14.84
C ASP A 239 -12.54 8.14 15.29
N VAL A 240 -12.80 6.87 14.95
CA VAL A 240 -11.89 5.74 15.22
C VAL A 240 -10.51 5.90 14.59
N VAL A 241 -10.39 6.69 13.53
CA VAL A 241 -9.11 6.96 12.84
C VAL A 241 -8.21 7.82 13.73
N ALA A 242 -8.77 8.86 14.36
CA ALA A 242 -8.03 9.70 15.29
C ALA A 242 -7.58 8.90 16.52
N GLU A 243 -8.46 8.04 17.05
CA GLU A 243 -8.12 7.13 18.16
C GLU A 243 -7.00 6.16 17.77
N THR A 244 -7.06 5.60 16.55
CA THR A 244 -6.03 4.72 16.02
C THR A 244 -4.68 5.42 15.95
N ASN A 245 -4.63 6.68 15.48
CA ASN A 245 -3.39 7.46 15.43
C ASN A 245 -2.83 7.77 16.82
N VAL A 246 -3.67 8.09 17.80
CA VAL A 246 -3.24 8.26 19.20
C VAL A 246 -2.66 6.96 19.75
N TRP A 247 -3.28 5.81 19.46
CA TRP A 247 -2.80 4.53 19.94
C TRP A 247 -1.49 4.08 19.26
N SER A 248 -1.41 4.23 17.94
CA SER A 248 -0.25 3.82 17.14
C SER A 248 0.94 4.78 17.30
N GLY A 249 0.66 6.04 17.65
CA GLY A 249 1.62 7.13 17.62
C GLY A 249 1.93 7.62 16.20
N ASP A 250 1.06 7.33 15.22
CA ASP A 250 1.15 7.76 13.82
C ASP A 250 2.60 7.75 13.25
N LYS A 251 3.04 8.83 12.59
CA LYS A 251 4.45 9.03 12.21
C LYS A 251 5.33 9.47 13.38
N LEU A 252 4.74 9.95 14.49
CA LEU A 252 5.45 10.26 15.73
C LEU A 252 6.09 9.02 16.38
N VAL A 253 5.79 7.81 15.90
CA VAL A 253 6.55 6.59 16.23
C VAL A 253 8.05 6.72 15.91
N ALA A 254 8.42 7.60 14.96
CA ALA A 254 9.81 7.96 14.66
C ALA A 254 10.30 9.24 15.36
N GLY A 255 9.52 9.76 16.32
CA GLY A 255 9.84 10.92 17.12
C GLY A 255 10.86 10.63 18.23
N VAL A 256 11.38 11.71 18.84
CA VAL A 256 12.34 11.62 19.94
C VAL A 256 11.70 10.90 21.14
N GLY A 257 12.33 9.82 21.58
CA GLY A 257 11.88 8.99 22.71
C GLY A 257 10.70 8.05 22.42
N ALA A 258 10.15 8.05 21.20
CA ALA A 258 8.93 7.29 20.88
C ALA A 258 9.19 5.79 20.69
N ALA A 259 10.22 5.44 19.91
CA ALA A 259 10.61 4.06 19.66
C ALA A 259 12.11 3.96 19.40
N THR A 260 12.64 2.73 19.35
CA THR A 260 14.05 2.46 19.04
C THR A 260 14.16 1.27 18.12
N ASN A 261 15.27 1.16 17.39
CA ASN A 261 15.61 0.01 16.54
C ASN A 261 14.52 -0.33 15.51
N ILE A 262 14.11 0.67 14.72
CA ILE A 262 13.19 0.49 13.60
C ILE A 262 13.84 1.03 12.34
N HIS A 263 13.91 0.20 11.31
CA HIS A 263 14.34 0.61 9.98
C HIS A 263 13.11 0.70 9.08
N PHE A 264 12.83 1.90 8.56
CA PHE A 264 11.72 2.17 7.64
C PHE A 264 12.23 2.15 6.20
N THR A 265 11.57 1.40 5.33
CA THR A 265 11.84 1.44 3.88
C THR A 265 10.57 1.85 3.16
N ASN A 266 10.68 2.66 2.11
CA ASN A 266 9.52 3.04 1.29
C ASN A 266 9.90 3.05 -0.18
N GLY A 267 9.00 2.63 -1.05
CA GLY A 267 9.14 2.87 -2.48
C GLY A 267 8.91 4.36 -2.79
N GLU A 268 9.73 4.95 -3.67
CA GLU A 268 9.47 6.29 -4.18
C GLU A 268 8.12 6.37 -4.92
N ASN A 269 7.78 5.30 -5.64
CA ASN A 269 6.57 5.17 -6.45
C ASN A 269 5.43 4.45 -5.71
N ASP A 270 5.60 4.15 -4.41
CA ASP A 270 4.58 3.51 -3.59
C ASP A 270 3.48 4.51 -3.20
N PRO A 271 2.21 4.28 -3.61
CA PRO A 271 1.10 5.15 -3.22
C PRO A 271 0.82 5.20 -1.71
N TRP A 272 1.31 4.25 -0.92
CA TRP A 272 1.19 4.24 0.55
C TRP A 272 2.27 5.03 1.28
N ALA A 273 3.39 5.34 0.63
CA ALA A 273 4.51 6.07 1.24
C ALA A 273 4.11 7.39 1.94
N PRO A 274 3.11 8.17 1.45
CA PRO A 274 2.70 9.40 2.14
C PRO A 274 2.16 9.20 3.56
N LEU A 275 1.72 8.00 3.95
CA LEU A 275 1.27 7.68 5.32
C LEU A 275 2.37 6.97 6.15
N SER A 276 3.54 6.75 5.57
CA SER A 276 4.68 6.08 6.20
C SER A 276 5.69 7.08 6.76
N VAL A 277 6.64 6.59 7.55
CA VAL A 277 7.84 7.35 7.92
C VAL A 277 8.84 7.27 6.77
N THR A 278 8.96 8.35 5.99
CA THR A 278 9.93 8.45 4.88
C THR A 278 11.25 9.08 5.32
N GLU A 279 11.23 9.89 6.37
CA GLU A 279 12.40 10.60 6.90
C GLU A 279 12.49 10.45 8.42
N VAL A 280 13.72 10.35 8.92
CA VAL A 280 14.02 10.29 10.36
C VAL A 280 15.04 11.38 10.68
N SER A 281 14.78 12.17 11.73
CA SER A 281 15.69 13.23 12.15
C SER A 281 17.06 12.68 12.59
N PRO A 282 18.18 13.33 12.25
CA PRO A 282 19.52 12.89 12.66
C PRO A 282 19.67 12.66 14.17
N VAL A 283 19.01 13.49 15.00
CA VAL A 283 19.03 13.36 16.47
C VAL A 283 18.46 12.01 16.93
N VAL A 284 17.47 11.50 16.20
CA VAL A 284 16.79 10.24 16.50
C VAL A 284 17.60 9.06 15.99
N VAL A 285 18.28 9.21 14.84
CA VAL A 285 19.12 8.14 14.26
C VAL A 285 20.16 7.65 15.28
N ASP A 286 20.97 8.58 15.80
CA ASP A 286 22.10 8.23 16.67
C ASP A 286 21.65 7.74 18.05
N ARG A 287 20.57 8.33 18.60
CA ARG A 287 20.12 8.04 19.97
C ARG A 287 19.23 6.82 20.07
N GLN A 288 18.46 6.53 19.02
CA GLN A 288 17.38 5.55 19.07
C GLN A 288 17.57 4.41 18.07
N GLY A 289 18.58 4.44 17.20
CA GLY A 289 18.78 3.41 16.19
C GLY A 289 17.63 3.33 15.18
N LEU A 290 16.92 4.44 14.98
CA LEU A 290 15.92 4.58 13.93
C LEU A 290 16.60 4.99 12.63
N SER A 291 16.07 4.54 11.51
CA SER A 291 16.59 4.94 10.19
C SER A 291 15.51 4.79 9.14
N SER A 292 15.61 5.55 8.05
CA SER A 292 14.75 5.38 6.87
C SER A 292 15.57 5.28 5.59
N PHE A 293 14.97 4.68 4.56
CA PHE A 293 15.50 4.67 3.20
C PHE A 293 14.37 4.66 2.17
N THR A 294 14.46 5.53 1.17
CA THR A 294 13.53 5.54 0.03
C THR A 294 14.18 4.84 -1.15
N ILE A 295 13.50 3.82 -1.66
CA ILE A 295 13.92 3.02 -2.79
C ILE A 295 13.55 3.78 -4.07
N GLN A 296 14.55 4.33 -4.74
CA GLN A 296 14.36 5.01 -6.02
C GLN A 296 13.64 4.10 -7.02
N ASP A 297 12.62 4.65 -7.69
CA ASP A 297 11.71 3.96 -8.61
C ASP A 297 10.96 2.74 -8.03
N GLY A 298 11.16 2.42 -6.75
CA GLY A 298 10.54 1.27 -6.11
C GLY A 298 9.06 1.50 -5.82
N SER A 299 8.25 0.46 -5.99
CA SER A 299 6.87 0.44 -5.51
C SER A 299 6.75 -0.28 -4.15
N HIS A 300 5.55 -0.71 -3.79
CA HIS A 300 5.25 -1.26 -2.47
C HIS A 300 6.08 -2.52 -2.16
N CYS A 301 6.77 -2.49 -1.01
CA CYS A 301 7.55 -3.58 -0.44
C CYS A 301 8.59 -4.23 -1.38
N ASN A 302 9.16 -3.46 -2.32
CA ASN A 302 10.10 -4.00 -3.31
C ASN A 302 11.34 -4.66 -2.68
N ASP A 303 11.80 -4.17 -1.54
CA ASP A 303 12.87 -4.71 -0.70
C ASP A 303 12.63 -6.12 -0.16
N PHE A 304 11.38 -6.59 -0.08
CA PHE A 304 11.06 -7.94 0.43
C PHE A 304 10.89 -9.00 -0.67
N TYR A 305 10.97 -8.61 -1.94
CA TYR A 305 10.85 -9.57 -3.03
C TYR A 305 12.20 -10.08 -3.53
N ALA A 306 12.23 -11.34 -3.95
CA ALA A 306 13.33 -11.88 -4.73
C ALA A 306 13.17 -11.46 -6.21
N TYR A 307 14.28 -11.11 -6.84
CA TYR A 307 14.36 -10.80 -8.27
C TYR A 307 15.01 -11.98 -8.99
N GLY A 308 14.31 -12.57 -9.96
CA GLY A 308 14.80 -13.71 -10.76
C GLY A 308 15.84 -13.35 -11.83
N GLY A 309 16.42 -12.16 -11.75
CA GLY A 309 17.35 -11.56 -12.71
C GLY A 309 18.14 -10.42 -12.06
N THR A 310 18.51 -9.39 -12.82
CA THR A 310 19.22 -8.22 -12.26
C THR A 310 18.30 -7.43 -11.33
N GLU A 311 18.61 -7.48 -10.04
CA GLU A 311 17.94 -6.66 -9.03
C GLU A 311 18.31 -5.19 -9.22
N PRO A 312 17.33 -4.26 -9.15
CA PRO A 312 17.64 -2.83 -9.19
C PRO A 312 18.62 -2.43 -8.09
N VAL A 313 19.54 -1.52 -8.39
CA VAL A 313 20.59 -1.08 -7.45
C VAL A 313 19.98 -0.53 -6.17
N ALA A 314 18.96 0.31 -6.26
CA ALA A 314 18.27 0.87 -5.09
C ALA A 314 17.61 -0.21 -4.22
N VAL A 315 17.10 -1.30 -4.81
CA VAL A 315 16.53 -2.44 -4.06
C VAL A 315 17.63 -3.22 -3.36
N THR A 316 18.76 -3.46 -4.05
CA THR A 316 19.95 -4.10 -3.47
C THR A 316 20.45 -3.29 -2.27
N GLU A 317 20.52 -1.98 -2.41
CA GLU A 317 20.92 -1.06 -1.34
C GLU A 317 19.94 -1.10 -0.16
N ALA A 318 18.63 -1.10 -0.42
CA ALA A 318 17.61 -1.21 0.63
C ALA A 318 17.80 -2.49 1.45
N LYS A 319 18.01 -3.64 0.78
CA LYS A 319 18.28 -4.92 1.43
C LYS A 319 19.56 -4.90 2.27
N ALA A 320 20.63 -4.30 1.74
CA ALA A 320 21.88 -4.14 2.48
C ALA A 320 21.69 -3.27 3.74
N ARG A 321 20.92 -2.17 3.63
CA ARG A 321 20.60 -1.29 4.77
C ARG A 321 19.78 -2.00 5.84
N ILE A 322 18.78 -2.81 5.42
CA ILE A 322 18.02 -3.68 6.33
C ILE A 322 18.94 -4.64 7.07
N GLN A 323 19.81 -5.36 6.35
CA GLN A 323 20.74 -6.32 6.95
C GLN A 323 21.70 -5.64 7.92
N ASN A 324 22.21 -4.46 7.58
CA ASN A 324 23.11 -3.68 8.44
C ASN A 324 22.40 -3.20 9.71
N ALA A 325 21.16 -2.72 9.60
CA ALA A 325 20.36 -2.32 10.77
C ALA A 325 20.15 -3.51 11.73
N ILE A 326 19.74 -4.67 11.20
CA ILE A 326 19.55 -5.89 12.00
C ILE A 326 20.85 -6.32 12.68
N ARG A 327 21.98 -6.29 11.94
CA ARG A 327 23.29 -6.63 12.49
C ARG A 327 23.68 -5.71 13.64
N ALA A 328 23.54 -4.40 13.45
CA ALA A 328 23.86 -3.41 14.48
C ALA A 328 23.03 -3.63 15.76
N TRP A 329 21.73 -3.90 15.65
CA TRP A 329 20.89 -4.19 16.81
C TRP A 329 21.31 -5.47 17.54
N LEU A 330 21.70 -6.52 16.81
CA LEU A 330 22.17 -7.79 17.40
C LEU A 330 23.52 -7.64 18.10
N GLU A 331 24.44 -6.85 17.55
CA GLU A 331 25.75 -6.57 18.13
C GLU A 331 25.58 -5.77 19.44
N ASP A 332 24.86 -4.65 19.41
CA ASP A 332 24.55 -3.86 20.60
C ASP A 332 23.82 -4.69 21.69
N PHE A 333 22.91 -5.57 21.31
CA PHE A 333 22.26 -6.49 22.26
C PHE A 333 23.25 -7.44 22.94
N ARG A 334 24.18 -8.04 22.17
CA ARG A 334 25.20 -8.97 22.70
C ARG A 334 26.12 -8.24 23.68
N GLU A 335 26.60 -7.05 23.31
CA GLU A 335 27.48 -6.24 24.16
C GLU A 335 26.79 -5.86 25.48
N ARG A 336 25.54 -5.39 25.43
CA ARG A 336 24.77 -5.06 26.65
C ARG A 336 24.57 -6.28 27.55
N ARG A 337 24.31 -7.46 26.98
CA ARG A 337 24.16 -8.71 27.74
C ARG A 337 25.47 -9.15 28.38
N GLU A 338 26.60 -9.01 27.69
CA GLU A 338 27.92 -9.32 28.26
C GLU A 338 28.29 -8.35 29.40
N GLN A 339 28.05 -7.05 29.22
CA GLN A 339 28.26 -6.06 30.27
C GLN A 339 27.39 -6.35 31.51
N GLN A 340 26.13 -6.74 31.29
CA GLN A 340 25.24 -7.12 32.39
C GLN A 340 25.75 -8.36 33.14
N LYS A 341 26.23 -9.39 32.42
CA LYS A 341 26.85 -10.58 33.04
C LYS A 341 28.07 -10.20 33.88
N ARG A 342 28.98 -9.36 33.35
CA ARG A 342 30.17 -8.90 34.10
C ARG A 342 29.84 -8.09 35.35
N LYS A 343 28.68 -7.41 35.38
CA LYS A 343 28.21 -6.68 36.57
C LYS A 343 27.62 -7.60 37.64
N VAL A 344 26.97 -8.70 37.24
CA VAL A 344 26.38 -9.67 38.15
C VAL A 344 27.44 -10.63 38.71
N ASP A 345 28.37 -11.07 37.86
CA ASP A 345 29.49 -11.94 38.21
C ASP A 345 30.82 -11.23 37.88
N PRO A 346 31.31 -10.31 38.74
CA PRO A 346 32.58 -9.65 38.52
C PRO A 346 33.71 -10.70 38.55
N PRO A 347 34.65 -10.67 37.59
CA PRO A 347 35.76 -11.61 37.58
C PRO A 347 36.56 -11.49 38.88
N LEU A 348 36.79 -12.61 39.57
CA LEU A 348 37.61 -12.68 40.78
C LEU A 348 39.02 -12.14 40.47
N THR A 349 39.30 -10.91 40.90
CA THR A 349 40.66 -10.37 40.87
C THR A 349 41.52 -11.15 41.84
N LYS A 350 42.34 -12.09 41.34
CA LYS A 350 43.47 -12.66 42.07
C LYS A 350 44.58 -11.60 42.18
N THR A 351 44.47 -10.67 43.12
CA THR A 351 45.62 -9.92 43.62
C THR A 351 46.37 -10.78 44.64
N PHE A 352 47.22 -11.69 44.16
CA PHE A 352 48.29 -12.22 45.00
C PHE A 352 49.40 -11.16 45.07
N SER A 353 49.38 -10.34 46.12
CA SER A 353 50.58 -9.65 46.59
C SER A 353 51.35 -10.66 47.44
N ALA A 354 52.37 -11.29 46.84
CA ALA A 354 53.36 -12.04 47.61
C ALA A 354 54.49 -11.07 47.99
N THR A 355 54.39 -10.51 49.19
CA THR A 355 55.53 -9.91 49.89
C THR A 355 56.61 -10.98 50.10
N SER A 356 57.77 -10.79 49.48
CA SER A 356 58.98 -11.57 49.77
C SER A 356 59.46 -11.25 51.19
N VAL A 357 59.36 -12.21 52.10
CA VAL A 357 60.09 -12.18 53.36
C VAL A 357 61.31 -13.09 53.19
N GLY A 358 62.47 -12.47 53.11
CA GLY A 358 63.76 -13.14 53.30
C GLY A 358 63.94 -13.54 54.77
N GLY A 359 64.66 -14.62 54.98
CA GLY A 359 65.02 -15.11 56.31
C GLY A 359 65.95 -16.30 56.19
N ASP A 360 67.24 -16.03 56.33
CA ASP A 360 68.34 -16.97 56.44
C ASP A 360 68.13 -18.02 57.54
N SER A 361 68.71 -19.21 57.35
CA SER A 361 69.43 -19.93 58.41
C SER A 361 70.24 -21.08 57.80
N GLU A 362 71.57 -20.98 57.93
CA GLU A 362 72.52 -22.07 57.86
C GLU A 362 72.27 -23.09 58.99
N LEU A 363 72.28 -24.39 58.64
CA LEU A 363 73.09 -25.47 59.23
C LEU A 363 72.74 -26.81 58.58
#